data_AF-A0A6G3XW42-F1
#
_entry.id   AF-A0A6G3XW42-F1
#
_cell.length_a   1.000
_cell.length_b   1.000
_cell.length_c   1.000
_cell.angle_alpha   90.00
_cell.angle_beta   90.00
_cell.angle_gamma   90.00
#
_symmetry.space_group_name_H-M   'P 1'
#
loop_
_entity.id
_entity.type
_entity.pdbx_description
1 polymer ?
#
loop_
_entity_poly.entity_id
_entity_poly.type
_entity_poly.pdbx_seq_one_letter_code
_entity_poly.pdbx_strand_id
1 'polypeptide(L)'
;LVGALAAGGNPYTAAAGAFFLGVRNAFYGLRLSQLLALPRAVRPFAAHWVIDETTAVTLPQPTRRAARIGFTVTGLTLYVLWNLTTLVGALGAEALGDTDAWGLDAASPAVFLALLAPMLTSTTERVTAGLAVLLALTLLPVLPA
;
A
#
# COMPACT_ATOMS: atom_id res chain seq x y z
N LEU A 1 3.24 -5.32 9.46
CA LEU A 1 2.92 -5.59 10.88
C LEU A 1 3.03 -7.07 11.20
N VAL A 2 2.22 -7.96 10.61
CA VAL A 2 2.26 -9.42 10.90
C VAL A 2 3.63 -10.04 10.56
N GLY A 3 4.22 -9.75 9.38
CA GLY A 3 5.54 -10.27 9.03
C GLY A 3 6.70 -9.73 9.89
N ALA A 4 6.66 -8.45 10.26
CA ALA A 4 7.67 -7.84 11.13
C ALA A 4 7.58 -8.34 12.58
N LEU A 5 6.36 -8.59 13.09
CA LEU A 5 6.13 -9.19 14.39
C LEU A 5 6.48 -10.69 14.40
N ALA A 6 6.20 -11.41 13.30
CA ALA A 6 6.56 -12.81 13.13
C ALA A 6 8.07 -13.03 12.98
N ALA A 7 8.80 -12.05 12.44
CA ALA A 7 10.26 -12.06 12.33
C ALA A 7 11.00 -11.64 13.63
N GLY A 8 10.28 -11.36 14.73
CA GLY A 8 10.88 -10.94 16.00
C GLY A 8 11.23 -9.45 16.09
N GLY A 9 10.78 -8.64 15.14
CA GLY A 9 11.02 -7.20 15.12
C GLY A 9 10.31 -6.44 16.24
N ASN A 10 10.94 -5.37 16.73
CA ASN A 10 10.41 -4.54 17.81
C ASN A 10 9.00 -3.99 17.44
N PRO A 11 7.95 -4.26 18.25
CA PRO A 11 6.59 -3.77 17.99
C PRO A 11 6.51 -2.26 17.81
N TYR A 12 7.38 -1.49 18.46
CA TYR A 12 7.44 -0.04 18.35
C TYR A 12 7.97 0.45 17.00
N THR A 13 8.96 -0.23 16.40
CA THR A 13 9.46 0.14 15.06
C THR A 13 8.46 -0.23 13.97
N ALA A 14 7.79 -1.37 14.12
CA ALA A 14 6.70 -1.78 13.23
C ALA A 14 5.49 -0.83 13.33
N ALA A 15 5.15 -0.38 14.54
CA ALA A 15 4.11 0.63 14.77
C ALA A 15 4.50 1.99 14.19
N ALA A 16 5.75 2.43 14.34
CA ALA A 16 6.24 3.66 13.73
C ALA A 16 6.15 3.62 12.20
N GLY A 17 6.57 2.52 11.58
CA GLY A 17 6.42 2.31 10.13
C GLY A 17 4.95 2.37 9.68
N ALA A 18 4.07 1.67 10.39
CA ALA A 18 2.63 1.71 10.14
C ALA A 18 2.01 3.11 10.35
N PHE A 19 2.51 3.86 11.34
CA PHE A 19 2.09 5.23 11.60
C PHE A 19 2.46 6.15 10.43
N PHE A 20 3.72 6.14 9.98
CA PHE A 20 4.14 6.95 8.84
C PHE A 20 3.37 6.61 7.56
N LEU A 21 3.09 5.32 7.32
CA LEU A 21 2.21 4.88 6.24
C LEU A 21 0.78 5.42 6.41
N GLY A 22 0.25 5.37 7.63
CA GLY A 22 -1.09 5.83 7.98
C GLY A 22 -1.28 7.35 7.86
N VAL A 23 -0.23 8.15 8.05
CA VAL A 23 -0.30 9.63 7.96
C VAL A 23 -0.79 10.07 6.57
N ARG A 24 -0.29 9.45 5.50
CA ARG A 24 -0.71 9.77 4.13
C ARG A 24 -2.20 9.47 3.93
N ASN A 25 -2.67 8.33 4.43
CA ASN A 25 -4.08 7.94 4.35
C ASN A 25 -4.98 8.84 5.20
N ALA A 26 -4.49 9.38 6.32
CA ALA A 26 -5.22 10.36 7.12
C ALA A 26 -5.53 11.63 6.33
N PHE A 27 -4.55 12.17 5.59
CA PHE A 27 -4.76 13.35 4.73
C PHE A 27 -5.76 13.08 3.60
N TYR A 28 -5.70 11.90 2.98
CA TYR A 28 -6.71 11.47 2.00
C TYR A 28 -8.10 11.39 2.62
N GLY A 29 -8.21 10.85 3.84
CA GLY A 29 -9.46 10.75 4.59
C GLY A 29 -10.10 12.10 4.85
N LEU A 30 -9.32 13.13 5.20
CA LEU A 30 -9.82 14.50 5.38
C LEU A 30 -10.46 15.03 4.10
N ARG A 31 -9.77 14.90 2.96
CA ARG A 31 -10.27 15.36 1.66
C ARG A 31 -11.50 14.57 1.20
N LEU A 32 -11.46 13.25 1.29
CA LEU A 32 -12.57 12.37 0.90
C LEU A 32 -13.80 12.56 1.80
N SER A 33 -13.62 12.84 3.09
CA SER A 33 -14.73 13.04 4.02
C SER A 33 -15.63 14.22 3.64
N GLN A 34 -15.02 15.30 3.12
CA GLN A 34 -15.73 16.49 2.63
C GLN A 34 -16.42 16.22 1.29
N LEU A 35 -15.77 15.48 0.40
CA LEU A 35 -16.26 15.21 -0.95
C LEU A 35 -17.39 14.17 -0.95
N LEU A 36 -17.24 13.08 -0.19
CA LEU A 36 -18.24 12.02 -0.09
C LEU A 36 -19.40 12.39 0.84
N ALA A 37 -19.15 13.25 1.84
CA ALA A 37 -20.15 13.72 2.81
C ALA A 37 -21.03 12.58 3.38
N LEU A 38 -20.38 11.50 3.81
CA LEU A 38 -21.08 10.29 4.28
C LEU A 38 -21.68 10.51 5.68
N PRO A 39 -22.81 9.83 5.99
CA PRO A 39 -23.39 9.81 7.34
C PRO A 39 -22.38 9.39 8.41
N ARG A 40 -22.48 9.95 9.60
CA ARG A 40 -21.50 9.70 10.69
C ARG A 40 -21.35 8.22 11.05
N ALA A 41 -22.41 7.43 10.94
CA ALA A 41 -22.40 5.99 11.22
C ALA A 41 -21.54 5.16 10.25
N VAL A 42 -21.42 5.58 8.99
CA VAL A 42 -20.62 4.86 7.97
C VAL A 42 -19.21 5.41 7.80
N ARG A 43 -18.89 6.56 8.41
CA ARG A 43 -17.54 7.14 8.39
C ARG A 43 -16.42 6.21 8.86
N PRO A 44 -16.55 5.44 9.97
CA PRO A 44 -15.46 4.55 10.39
C PRO A 44 -15.20 3.42 9.39
N PHE A 45 -16.26 2.88 8.78
CA PHE A 45 -16.13 1.86 7.73
C PHE A 45 -15.51 2.43 6.45
N ALA A 46 -15.93 3.64 6.06
CA ALA A 46 -15.31 4.32 4.92
C ALA A 46 -13.84 4.65 5.17
N ALA A 47 -13.47 5.02 6.41
CA ALA A 47 -12.08 5.30 6.79
C ALA A 47 -11.17 4.08 6.62
N HIS A 48 -11.69 2.87 6.86
CA HIS A 48 -10.95 1.63 6.62
C HIS A 48 -10.59 1.41 5.14
N TRP A 49 -11.40 1.94 4.23
CA TRP A 49 -11.17 1.83 2.78
C TRP A 49 -10.44 3.03 2.18
N VAL A 50 -9.93 3.96 3.00
CA VAL A 50 -9.13 5.08 2.50
C VAL A 50 -7.72 4.61 2.19
N ILE A 51 -7.49 4.43 0.89
CA ILE A 51 -6.19 4.09 0.27
C ILE A 51 -5.97 4.97 -0.96
N ASP A 52 -4.77 4.96 -1.52
CA ASP A 52 -4.42 5.80 -2.66
C ASP A 52 -5.22 5.45 -3.92
N GLU A 53 -5.55 4.18 -4.18
CA GLU A 53 -6.34 3.79 -5.35
C GLU A 53 -7.77 4.30 -5.26
N THR A 54 -8.43 4.13 -4.11
CA THR A 54 -9.78 4.68 -3.90
C THR A 54 -9.78 6.20 -3.99
N THR A 55 -8.72 6.86 -3.51
CA THR A 55 -8.55 8.31 -3.60
C THR A 55 -8.36 8.77 -5.05
N ALA A 56 -7.48 8.11 -5.79
CA ALA A 56 -7.17 8.41 -7.19
C ALA A 56 -8.39 8.24 -8.12
N VAL A 57 -9.22 7.22 -7.88
CA VAL A 57 -10.44 7.00 -8.67
C VAL A 57 -11.56 7.97 -8.27
N THR A 58 -11.61 8.38 -7.00
CA THR A 58 -12.71 9.20 -6.46
C THR A 58 -12.53 10.69 -6.75
N LEU A 59 -11.32 11.24 -6.63
CA LEU A 59 -11.07 12.68 -6.74
C LEU A 59 -11.39 13.29 -8.12
N PRO A 60 -11.09 12.64 -9.26
CA PRO A 60 -11.38 13.18 -10.59
C PRO A 60 -12.87 13.12 -10.97
N GLN A 61 -13.73 12.51 -10.15
CA GLN A 61 -15.12 12.28 -10.53
C GLN A 61 -15.92 13.58 -10.58
N PRO A 62 -16.72 13.82 -11.65
CA PRO A 62 -17.39 15.10 -11.89
C PRO A 62 -18.58 15.35 -10.95
N THR A 63 -19.14 14.30 -10.35
CA THR A 63 -20.30 14.41 -9.46
C THR A 63 -20.09 13.64 -8.17
N ARG A 64 -20.74 14.08 -7.08
CA ARG A 64 -20.70 13.36 -5.79
C ARG A 64 -21.20 11.92 -5.88
N ARG A 65 -22.18 11.65 -6.76
CA ARG A 65 -22.69 10.29 -6.97
C ARG A 65 -21.62 9.42 -7.65
N ALA A 66 -20.98 9.92 -8.70
CA ALA A 66 -19.89 9.22 -9.37
C ALA A 66 -18.70 8.99 -8.43
N ALA A 67 -18.36 9.98 -7.59
CA ALA A 67 -17.35 9.84 -6.55
C ALA A 67 -17.66 8.72 -5.55
N ARG A 68 -18.90 8.64 -5.04
CA ARG A 68 -19.31 7.55 -4.12
C ARG A 68 -19.26 6.19 -4.79
N ILE A 69 -19.65 6.10 -6.06
CA ILE A 69 -19.56 4.86 -6.84
C ILE A 69 -18.09 4.47 -7.03
N GLY A 70 -17.24 5.39 -7.49
CA GLY A 70 -15.82 5.16 -7.67
C GLY A 70 -15.15 4.68 -6.38
N PHE A 71 -15.40 5.37 -5.27
CA PHE A 71 -14.90 4.99 -3.95
C PHE A 71 -15.32 3.56 -3.56
N THR A 72 -16.62 3.26 -3.68
CA THR A 72 -17.18 1.98 -3.20
C THR A 72 -16.78 0.82 -4.10
N VAL A 73 -16.82 0.99 -5.42
CA VAL A 73 -16.46 -0.05 -6.39
C VAL A 73 -14.97 -0.37 -6.30
N THR A 74 -14.11 0.65 -6.26
CA THR A 74 -12.66 0.43 -6.11
C THR A 74 -12.34 -0.23 -4.78
N GLY A 75 -12.91 0.26 -3.67
CA GLY A 75 -12.68 -0.31 -2.34
C GLY A 75 -13.16 -1.77 -2.24
N LEU A 76 -14.37 -2.07 -2.70
CA LEU A 76 -14.92 -3.42 -2.67
C LEU A 76 -14.12 -4.38 -3.57
N THR A 77 -13.77 -3.94 -4.78
CA THR A 77 -13.01 -4.77 -5.73
C THR A 77 -11.67 -5.14 -5.14
N LEU A 78 -10.91 -4.16 -4.64
CA LEU A 78 -9.59 -4.41 -4.05
C LEU A 78 -9.69 -5.25 -2.78
N TYR A 79 -10.69 -5.01 -1.93
CA TYR A 79 -10.91 -5.83 -0.74
C TYR A 79 -11.17 -7.29 -1.08
N VAL A 80 -12.06 -7.56 -2.04
CA VAL A 80 -12.38 -8.93 -2.47
C VAL A 80 -11.15 -9.57 -3.11
N LEU A 81 -10.51 -8.89 -4.06
CA LEU A 81 -9.34 -9.44 -4.76
C LEU A 81 -8.20 -9.75 -3.77
N TRP A 82 -7.94 -8.83 -2.84
CA TRP A 82 -6.92 -9.01 -1.80
C TRP A 82 -7.18 -10.25 -0.95
N ASN A 83 -8.40 -10.42 -0.45
CA ASN A 83 -8.75 -11.59 0.36
C ASN A 83 -8.67 -12.89 -0.45
N LEU A 84 -9.12 -12.87 -1.71
CA LEU A 84 -9.06 -14.03 -2.60
C LEU A 84 -7.62 -14.42 -2.91
N THR A 85 -6.76 -13.48 -3.32
CA THR A 85 -5.36 -13.77 -3.61
C THR A 85 -4.58 -14.16 -2.37
N THR A 86 -4.90 -13.57 -1.20
CA THR A 86 -4.32 -13.99 0.09
C THR A 86 -4.73 -15.41 0.44
N LEU A 87 -6.01 -15.77 0.26
CA LEU A 87 -6.48 -17.13 0.51
C LEU A 87 -5.85 -18.13 -0.46
N VAL A 88 -5.78 -17.79 -1.75
CA VAL A 88 -5.10 -18.60 -2.76
C VAL A 88 -3.61 -18.74 -2.42
N GLY A 89 -2.95 -17.67 -1.97
CA GLY A 89 -1.57 -17.72 -1.52
C GLY A 89 -1.38 -18.60 -0.27
N ALA A 90 -2.27 -18.49 0.72
CA ALA A 90 -2.21 -19.29 1.94
C ALA A 90 -2.45 -20.78 1.68
N LEU A 91 -3.42 -21.13 0.82
CA LEU A 91 -3.70 -22.51 0.44
C LEU A 91 -2.67 -23.07 -0.55
N GLY A 92 -2.16 -22.23 -1.45
CA GLY A 92 -1.19 -22.60 -2.48
C GLY A 92 0.24 -22.69 -1.96
N ALA A 93 0.58 -22.02 -0.85
CA ALA A 93 1.90 -22.05 -0.25
C ALA A 93 2.34 -23.48 0.11
N GLU A 94 1.42 -24.31 0.60
CA GLU A 94 1.71 -25.71 0.93
C GLU A 94 1.91 -26.59 -0.32
N ALA A 95 1.35 -26.18 -1.46
CA ALA A 95 1.49 -26.88 -2.74
C ALA A 95 2.74 -26.48 -3.55
N LEU A 96 3.37 -25.34 -3.21
CA LEU A 96 4.49 -24.75 -3.95
C LEU A 96 5.87 -25.32 -3.60
N GLY A 97 5.99 -26.10 -2.51
CA GLY A 97 7.26 -26.69 -2.10
C GLY A 97 8.26 -25.62 -1.63
N ASP A 98 9.51 -25.69 -2.10
CA ASP A 98 10.57 -24.76 -1.70
C ASP A 98 10.39 -23.39 -2.38
N THR A 99 9.85 -22.41 -1.64
CA THR A 99 9.51 -21.07 -2.16
C THR A 99 10.72 -20.26 -2.62
N ASP A 100 11.91 -20.55 -2.09
CA ASP A 100 13.16 -19.88 -2.45
C ASP A 100 13.61 -20.25 -3.88
N ALA A 101 13.26 -21.45 -4.36
CA ALA A 101 13.58 -21.88 -5.72
C ALA A 101 12.84 -21.08 -6.81
N TRP A 102 11.76 -20.37 -6.45
CA TRP A 102 10.91 -19.63 -7.38
C TRP A 102 11.22 -18.12 -7.43
N GLY A 103 12.18 -17.63 -6.64
CA GLY A 103 12.53 -16.20 -6.60
C GLY A 103 11.40 -15.31 -6.07
N LEU A 104 10.52 -15.87 -5.23
CA LEU A 104 9.39 -15.16 -4.62
C LEU A 104 9.87 -14.05 -3.66
N ASP A 105 11.07 -14.18 -3.12
CA ASP A 105 11.78 -13.17 -2.33
C ASP A 105 12.11 -11.91 -3.17
N ALA A 106 12.46 -12.09 -4.45
CA ALA A 106 12.77 -11.01 -5.38
C ALA A 106 11.55 -10.45 -6.13
N ALA A 107 10.41 -11.16 -6.11
CA ALA A 107 9.21 -10.76 -6.85
C ALA A 107 8.65 -9.40 -6.42
N SER A 108 8.56 -9.14 -5.11
CA SER A 108 8.03 -7.87 -4.59
C SER A 108 8.90 -6.65 -4.97
N PRO A 109 10.23 -6.67 -4.75
CA PRO A 109 11.12 -5.63 -5.26
C PRO A 109 11.06 -5.46 -6.78
N ALA A 110 10.98 -6.56 -7.54
CA ALA A 110 10.94 -6.51 -9.01
C ALA A 110 9.67 -5.82 -9.53
N VAL A 111 8.50 -6.15 -8.97
CA VAL A 111 7.23 -5.49 -9.32
C VAL A 111 7.28 -4.01 -8.98
N PHE A 112 7.83 -3.64 -7.82
CA PHE A 112 8.00 -2.24 -7.45
C PHE A 112 8.87 -1.49 -8.47
N LEU A 113 10.02 -2.05 -8.86
CA LEU A 113 10.89 -1.44 -9.88
C LEU A 113 10.20 -1.34 -11.24
N ALA A 114 9.43 -2.34 -11.63
CA ALA A 114 8.66 -2.32 -12.88
C ALA A 114 7.61 -1.21 -12.90
N LEU A 115 6.94 -0.95 -11.76
CA LEU A 115 5.98 0.15 -11.61
C LEU A 115 6.67 1.52 -11.51
N LEU A 116 7.84 1.58 -10.87
CA LEU A 116 8.60 2.83 -10.69
C LEU A 116 9.26 3.29 -12.00
N ALA A 117 9.78 2.37 -12.80
CA ALA A 117 10.51 2.67 -14.04
C ALA A 117 9.80 3.68 -14.97
N PRO A 118 8.49 3.53 -15.32
CA PRO A 118 7.79 4.51 -16.15
C PRO A 118 7.54 5.85 -15.46
N MET A 119 7.64 5.94 -14.12
CA MET A 119 7.44 7.17 -13.36
C MET A 119 8.70 8.05 -13.29
N LEU A 120 9.89 7.55 -13.69
CA LEU A 120 11.16 8.29 -13.64
C LEU A 120 11.42 9.12 -14.90
N THR A 121 10.51 10.05 -15.16
CA THR A 121 10.48 10.85 -16.39
C THR A 121 11.40 12.07 -16.33
N SER A 122 11.56 12.68 -15.16
CA SER A 122 12.29 13.93 -14.94
C SER A 122 13.65 13.73 -14.26
N THR A 123 14.54 14.71 -14.41
CA THR A 123 15.84 14.73 -13.72
C THR A 123 15.67 14.69 -12.21
N THR A 124 14.67 15.40 -11.67
CA THR A 124 14.39 15.41 -10.23
C THR A 124 14.02 14.03 -9.72
N GLU A 125 13.09 13.33 -10.39
CA GLU A 125 12.67 11.97 -10.00
C GLU A 125 13.85 11.00 -10.02
N ARG A 126 14.72 11.08 -11.04
CA ARG A 126 15.91 10.24 -11.16
C ARG A 126 16.94 10.53 -10.06
N VAL A 127 17.17 11.80 -9.74
CA VAL A 127 18.07 12.19 -8.64
C VAL A 127 17.52 11.73 -7.30
N THR A 128 16.21 11.89 -7.05
CA THR A 128 15.56 11.40 -5.83
C THR A 128 15.68 9.88 -5.71
N ALA A 129 15.46 9.14 -6.79
CA ALA A 129 15.65 7.69 -6.81
C ALA A 129 17.10 7.30 -6.51
N GLY A 130 18.08 7.99 -7.11
CA GLY A 130 19.50 7.78 -6.83
C GLY A 130 19.89 8.07 -5.37
N LEU A 131 19.37 9.16 -4.79
CA LEU A 131 19.56 9.48 -3.38
C LEU A 131 18.93 8.43 -2.46
N ALA A 132 17.73 7.93 -2.80
CA ALA A 132 17.08 6.88 -2.05
C ALA A 132 17.90 5.58 -2.06
N VAL A 133 18.49 5.20 -3.19
CA VAL A 133 19.40 4.04 -3.30
C VAL A 133 20.64 4.25 -2.43
N LEU A 134 21.28 5.42 -2.50
CA LEU A 134 22.45 5.74 -1.69
C LEU A 134 22.13 5.67 -0.20
N LEU A 135 21.03 6.27 0.24
CA LEU A 135 20.58 6.22 1.62
C LEU A 135 20.28 4.78 2.06
N ALA A 136 19.61 3.99 1.23
CA ALA A 136 19.32 2.60 1.54
C ALA A 136 20.61 1.78 1.72
N LEU A 137 21.55 1.86 0.76
CA LEU A 137 22.81 1.12 0.82
C LEU A 137 23.71 1.55 2.00
N THR A 138 23.67 2.82 2.39
CA THR A 138 24.47 3.33 3.51
C THR A 138 23.85 3.04 4.88
N LEU A 139 22.52 3.00 4.98
CA LEU A 139 21.80 2.76 6.25
C LEU A 139 21.49 1.28 6.50
N LEU A 140 21.46 0.44 5.45
CA LEU A 140 21.32 -1.02 5.55
C LEU A 140 22.21 -1.67 6.63
N PRO A 141 23.52 -1.38 6.73
CA PRO A 141 24.38 -1.98 7.75
C PRO A 141 24.12 -1.47 9.18
N VAL A 142 23.33 -0.40 9.34
CA VAL A 142 22.99 0.20 10.65
C VAL A 142 21.62 -0.29 11.14
N LEU A 143 20.80 -0.87 10.26
CA LEU A 143 19.49 -1.40 10.61
C LEU A 143 19.62 -2.78 11.29
N PRO A 144 18.84 -3.04 12.35
CA PRO A 144 18.82 -4.36 12.98
C PRO A 144 18.30 -5.41 11.99
N ALA A 145 18.95 -6.57 11.97
CA ALA A 145 18.57 -7.75 11.18
C ALA A 145 17.22 -8.33 11.63
#